data_AF-A0AAD5G2B8-F1
#
_entry.id   AF-A0AAD5G2B8-F1
#
_cell.length_a   1.000
_cell.length_b   1.000
_cell.length_c   1.000
_cell.angle_alpha   90.00
_cell.angle_beta   90.00
_cell.angle_gamma   90.00
#
_symmetry.space_group_name_H-M   'P 1'
#
loop_
_entity.id
_entity.type
_entity.pdbx_description
1 polymer ?
#
loop_
_entity_poly.entity_id
_entity_poly.type
_entity_poly.pdbx_seq_one_letter_code
_entity_poly.pdbx_strand_id
1 'polypeptide(L)'
;MALMLLLWKKSGVMPRRLLYSPPISHYYYSKGFSSSSSSNSEEADMKAAFEAWAAEHGKSYKTLEEKEKRFRIFRKKLRSIQKHNSAFPLCCQRQLTKFSDRTWADLHRTFVD
;
A
#
# COMPACT_ATOMS: atom_id res chain seq x y z
N MET A 1 14.84 17.03 -16.34
CA MET A 1 14.21 16.78 -15.02
C MET A 1 15.27 16.43 -13.95
N ALA A 2 16.37 17.18 -13.87
CA ALA A 2 17.49 16.86 -12.96
C ALA A 2 17.70 17.91 -11.84
N LEU A 3 16.87 18.96 -11.77
CA LEU A 3 17.00 20.03 -10.79
C LEU A 3 16.08 19.90 -9.56
N MET A 4 15.17 18.92 -9.53
CA MET A 4 14.15 18.80 -8.47
C MET A 4 14.57 17.93 -7.27
N LEU A 5 15.68 17.20 -7.37
CA LEU A 5 16.15 16.31 -6.29
C LEU A 5 16.97 17.03 -5.21
N LEU A 6 17.46 18.25 -5.48
CA LEU A 6 18.43 18.92 -4.60
C LEU A 6 17.79 19.80 -3.52
N LEU A 7 16.49 20.10 -3.60
CA LEU A 7 15.84 21.04 -2.68
C LEU A 7 15.25 20.42 -1.40
N TRP A 8 15.00 19.10 -1.35
CA TRP A 8 14.35 18.49 -0.17
C TRP A 8 15.28 18.37 1.05
N LYS A 9 16.60 18.39 0.87
CA LYS A 9 17.52 18.09 1.98
C LYS A 9 17.62 19.20 3.05
N LYS A 10 16.96 20.35 2.89
CA LYS A 10 17.17 21.54 3.75
C LYS A 10 15.98 22.03 4.58
N SER A 11 14.72 21.66 4.30
CA SER A 11 13.59 22.38 4.93
C SER A 11 12.79 21.61 5.98
N GLY A 12 13.02 20.31 6.21
CA GLY A 12 12.41 19.56 7.33
C GLY A 12 10.88 19.50 7.39
N VAL A 13 10.16 20.21 6.53
CA VAL A 13 8.71 20.31 6.49
C VAL A 13 8.29 20.33 5.02
N MET A 14 7.58 19.28 4.62
CA MET A 14 6.97 19.19 3.30
C MET A 14 5.55 19.78 3.34
N PRO A 15 5.24 20.80 2.52
CA PRO A 15 3.90 21.40 2.49
C PRO A 15 2.89 20.40 1.93
N ARG A 16 1.89 20.06 2.75
CA ARG A 16 0.88 19.01 2.51
C ARG A 16 -0.04 19.21 1.30
N ARG A 17 0.07 20.31 0.55
CA ARG A 17 -0.85 20.65 -0.56
C ARG A 17 -0.30 20.42 -1.96
N LEU A 18 0.95 19.99 -2.11
CA LEU A 18 1.54 19.57 -3.39
C LEU A 18 1.88 18.07 -3.44
N LEU A 19 1.47 17.32 -2.42
CA LEU A 19 1.71 15.88 -2.26
C LEU A 19 0.42 15.10 -2.60
N TYR A 20 -0.01 15.07 -3.86
CA TYR A 20 -0.80 13.91 -4.27
C TYR A 20 0.20 12.76 -4.43
N SER A 21 0.61 12.16 -3.31
CA SER A 21 1.21 10.84 -3.38
C SER A 21 0.11 9.96 -3.96
N PRO A 22 0.24 9.45 -5.19
CA PRO A 22 -0.77 8.56 -5.74
C PRO A 22 -1.05 7.48 -4.70
N PRO A 23 -2.32 7.08 -4.51
CA PRO A 23 -2.65 5.98 -3.62
C PRO A 23 -1.65 4.86 -3.87
N ILE A 24 -1.18 4.19 -2.82
CA ILE A 24 -0.18 3.11 -2.98
C ILE A 24 -0.63 2.15 -4.09
N SER A 25 -1.93 1.86 -4.21
CA SER A 25 -2.50 1.10 -5.33
C SER A 25 -2.18 1.66 -6.73
N HIS A 26 -2.17 2.99 -6.92
CA HIS A 26 -1.85 3.68 -8.17
C HIS A 26 -0.33 3.72 -8.45
N TYR A 27 0.53 3.83 -7.42
CA TYR A 27 1.98 3.66 -7.58
C TYR A 27 2.32 2.27 -8.14
N TYR A 28 1.67 1.23 -7.62
CA TYR A 28 1.82 -0.16 -8.11
C TYR A 28 1.02 -0.48 -9.38
N TYR A 29 0.04 0.33 -9.77
CA TYR A 29 -0.70 0.16 -11.04
C TYR A 29 0.11 0.63 -12.26
N SER A 30 0.87 1.73 -12.11
CA SER A 30 1.67 2.30 -13.21
C SER A 30 2.92 1.48 -13.59
N LYS A 31 3.45 0.71 -12.64
CA LYS A 31 4.58 -0.20 -12.87
C LYS A 31 4.04 -1.44 -13.57
N GLY A 32 3.84 -1.36 -14.89
CA GLY A 32 3.26 -2.40 -15.73
C GLY A 32 3.80 -3.78 -15.34
N PHE A 33 2.93 -4.62 -14.78
CA PHE A 33 3.25 -5.98 -14.40
C PHE A 33 3.32 -6.81 -15.69
N SER A 34 4.44 -6.74 -16.41
CA SER A 34 4.74 -7.73 -17.43
C SER A 34 4.78 -9.09 -16.74
N SER A 35 3.98 -10.04 -17.21
CA SER A 35 3.83 -11.41 -16.70
C SER A 35 5.12 -12.26 -16.65
N SER A 36 6.31 -11.66 -16.81
CA SER A 36 7.63 -12.29 -16.73
C SER A 36 8.41 -11.97 -15.45
N SER A 37 7.80 -11.27 -14.48
CA SER A 37 8.43 -10.99 -13.18
C SER A 37 8.68 -12.28 -12.40
N SER A 38 9.93 -12.55 -12.00
CA SER A 38 10.26 -13.58 -11.01
C SER A 38 9.40 -13.39 -9.75
N SER A 39 8.82 -14.48 -9.22
CA SER A 39 7.97 -14.46 -8.03
C SER A 39 8.64 -13.79 -6.81
N ASN A 40 9.97 -13.88 -6.73
CA ASN A 40 10.77 -13.24 -5.69
C ASN A 40 10.75 -11.71 -5.78
N SER A 41 10.74 -11.15 -7.00
CA SER A 41 10.68 -9.69 -7.20
C SER A 41 9.32 -9.13 -6.82
N GLU A 42 8.23 -9.84 -7.15
CA GLU A 42 6.87 -9.42 -6.80
C GLU A 42 6.69 -9.38 -5.27
N GLU A 43 7.19 -10.39 -4.57
CA GLU A 43 7.08 -10.43 -3.11
C GLU A 43 7.87 -9.29 -2.44
N ALA A 44 9.08 -9.01 -2.91
CA ALA A 44 9.88 -7.89 -2.43
C ALA A 44 9.14 -6.54 -2.65
N ASP A 45 8.57 -6.33 -3.83
CA ASP A 45 7.79 -5.14 -4.15
C ASP A 45 6.55 -5.01 -3.25
N MET A 46 5.86 -6.12 -2.96
CA MET A 46 4.70 -6.14 -2.04
C MET A 46 5.10 -5.88 -0.59
N LYS A 47 6.26 -6.38 -0.14
CA LYS A 47 6.79 -6.07 1.19
C LYS A 47 7.11 -4.58 1.32
N ALA A 48 7.75 -3.99 0.31
CA ALA A 48 7.98 -2.54 0.28
C ALA A 48 6.67 -1.74 0.33
N ALA A 49 5.63 -2.20 -0.39
CA ALA A 49 4.30 -1.59 -0.37
C ALA A 49 3.68 -1.58 1.03
N PHE A 50 3.83 -2.70 1.72
CA PHE A 50 3.31 -2.89 3.06
C PHE A 50 4.02 -1.99 4.07
N GLU A 51 5.34 -1.89 4.02
CA GLU A 51 6.10 -1.01 4.92
C GLU A 51 5.72 0.47 4.71
N ALA A 52 5.62 0.92 3.45
CA ALA A 52 5.20 2.28 3.12
C ALA A 52 3.78 2.58 3.61
N TRP A 53 2.83 1.67 3.33
CA TRP A 53 1.45 1.78 3.78
C TRP A 53 1.34 1.78 5.31
N ALA A 54 2.11 0.91 5.98
CA ALA A 54 2.14 0.79 7.43
C ALA A 54 2.64 2.10 8.07
N ALA A 55 3.72 2.67 7.53
CA ALA A 55 4.25 3.95 7.99
C ALA A 55 3.24 5.10 7.78
N GLU A 56 2.62 5.18 6.60
CA GLU A 56 1.60 6.20 6.28
C GLU A 56 0.41 6.16 7.26
N HIS A 57 0.00 4.95 7.68
CA HIS A 57 -1.16 4.74 8.54
C HIS A 57 -0.79 4.57 10.03
N GLY A 58 0.46 4.86 10.41
CA GLY A 58 0.91 4.79 11.81
C GLY A 58 0.80 3.39 12.42
N LYS A 59 1.00 2.35 11.61
CA LYS A 59 0.88 0.95 12.04
C LYS A 59 2.10 0.52 12.83
N SER A 60 1.85 -0.13 13.96
CA SER A 60 2.85 -0.84 14.75
C SER A 60 2.34 -2.25 15.05
N TYR A 61 3.26 -3.22 15.04
CA TYR A 61 2.95 -4.63 15.23
C TYR A 61 3.77 -5.15 16.41
N LYS A 62 3.11 -5.88 17.32
CA LYS A 62 3.71 -6.31 18.60
C LYS A 62 4.82 -7.33 18.43
N THR A 63 4.67 -8.23 17.47
CA THR A 63 5.62 -9.32 17.21
C THR A 63 5.86 -9.46 15.72
N LEU A 64 6.93 -10.20 15.38
CA LEU A 64 7.24 -10.53 14.00
C LEU A 64 6.14 -11.42 13.39
N GLU A 65 5.61 -12.39 14.14
CA GLU A 65 4.53 -13.24 13.64
C GLU A 65 3.25 -12.45 13.33
N GLU A 66 2.91 -11.47 14.18
CA GLU A 66 1.77 -10.59 13.92
C GLU A 66 2.02 -9.72 12.68
N LYS A 67 3.22 -9.15 12.53
CA LYS A 67 3.58 -8.37 11.33
C LYS A 67 3.46 -9.22 10.06
N GLU A 68 3.95 -10.45 10.09
CA GLU A 68 3.85 -11.38 8.95
C GLU A 68 2.40 -11.76 8.63
N LYS A 69 1.58 -12.05 9.65
CA LYS A 69 0.14 -12.29 9.49
C LYS A 69 -0.55 -11.09 8.83
N ARG A 70 -0.24 -9.87 9.26
CA ARG A 70 -0.80 -8.62 8.74
C ARG A 70 -0.36 -8.34 7.31
N PHE A 71 0.92 -8.61 7.00
CA PHE A 71 1.42 -8.58 5.63
C PHE A 71 0.65 -9.53 4.71
N ARG A 72 0.40 -10.77 5.14
CA ARG A 72 -0.36 -11.75 4.33
C ARG A 72 -1.78 -11.30 4.04
N ILE A 73 -2.45 -10.64 4.99
CA ILE A 73 -3.79 -10.08 4.78
C ILE A 73 -3.72 -8.89 3.82
N PHE A 74 -2.78 -7.98 4.04
CA PHE A 74 -2.53 -6.83 3.18
C PHE A 74 -2.27 -7.24 1.73
N ARG A 75 -1.39 -8.22 1.50
CA ARG A 75 -1.06 -8.78 0.18
C ARG A 75 -2.32 -9.26 -0.55
N LYS A 76 -3.20 -9.98 0.14
CA LYS A 76 -4.48 -10.44 -0.43
C LYS A 76 -5.40 -9.26 -0.79
N LYS A 77 -5.48 -8.24 0.07
CA LYS A 77 -6.27 -7.02 -0.19
C LYS A 77 -5.74 -6.24 -1.39
N LEU A 78 -4.43 -6.01 -1.45
CA LEU A 78 -3.78 -5.29 -2.56
C LEU A 78 -4.04 -5.98 -3.90
N ARG A 79 -3.83 -7.30 -3.98
CA ARG A 79 -4.13 -8.10 -5.19
C ARG A 79 -5.60 -8.01 -5.59
N SER A 80 -6.51 -8.08 -4.63
CA SER A 80 -7.95 -7.96 -4.90
C SER A 80 -8.33 -6.57 -5.43
N ILE A 81 -7.71 -5.51 -4.91
CA ILE A 81 -7.90 -4.13 -5.39
C ILE A 81 -7.34 -3.97 -6.80
N GLN A 82 -6.13 -4.46 -7.06
CA GLN A 82 -5.52 -4.41 -8.39
C GLN A 82 -6.40 -5.12 -9.42
N LYS A 83 -6.83 -6.36 -9.13
CA LYS A 83 -7.74 -7.11 -10.00
C LYS A 83 -9.04 -6.35 -10.26
N HIS A 84 -9.64 -5.76 -9.22
CA HIS A 84 -10.87 -4.96 -9.35
C HIS A 84 -10.65 -3.71 -10.21
N ASN A 85 -9.60 -2.94 -9.94
CA ASN A 85 -9.32 -1.70 -10.67
C ASN A 85 -8.93 -1.96 -12.13
N SER A 86 -8.26 -3.09 -12.42
CA SER A 86 -7.99 -3.50 -13.81
C SER A 86 -9.26 -3.95 -14.54
N ALA A 87 -10.21 -4.59 -13.85
CA ALA A 87 -11.48 -5.00 -14.44
C ALA A 87 -12.46 -3.83 -14.60
N PHE A 88 -12.41 -2.84 -13.71
CA PHE A 88 -13.29 -1.68 -13.68
C PHE A 88 -12.48 -0.38 -13.66
N PRO A 89 -11.76 -0.05 -14.76
CA PRO A 89 -10.86 1.11 -14.77
C PRO A 89 -11.59 2.45 -14.65
N LEU A 90 -12.83 2.53 -15.15
CA LEU A 90 -13.62 3.75 -15.24
C LEU A 90 -14.66 3.93 -14.11
N CYS A 91 -14.92 2.91 -13.29
CA CYS A 91 -15.84 3.03 -12.16
C CYS A 91 -15.29 2.40 -10.89
N CYS A 92 -15.72 2.98 -9.77
CA CYS A 92 -15.81 2.22 -8.53
C CYS A 92 -14.43 1.74 -8.06
N GLN A 93 -13.40 2.56 -8.30
CA GLN A 93 -12.02 2.24 -7.97
C GLN A 93 -11.88 2.01 -6.47
N ARG A 94 -11.18 0.94 -6.12
CA ARG A 94 -10.87 0.61 -4.73
C ARG A 94 -9.48 1.11 -4.38
N GLN A 95 -9.32 1.48 -3.12
CA GLN A 95 -8.05 1.92 -2.55
C GLN A 95 -7.74 1.15 -1.28
N LEU A 96 -6.46 1.15 -0.90
CA LEU A 96 -6.05 0.70 0.42
C LEU A 96 -6.59 1.68 1.46
N THR A 97 -6.99 1.17 2.60
CA THR A 97 -7.51 1.94 3.73
C THR A 97 -6.70 1.62 4.97
N LYS A 98 -6.92 2.34 6.07
CA LYS A 98 -6.30 2.02 7.38
C LYS A 98 -6.63 0.62 7.90
N PHE A 99 -7.54 -0.11 7.26
CA PHE A 99 -7.97 -1.46 7.65
C PHE A 99 -7.52 -2.54 6.67
N SER A 100 -6.66 -2.22 5.70
CA SER A 100 -6.22 -3.17 4.67
C SER A 100 -5.39 -4.33 5.19
N ASP A 101 -4.89 -4.28 6.43
CA ASP A 101 -4.24 -5.38 7.14
C ASP A 101 -5.19 -6.24 7.99
N ARG A 102 -6.50 -6.01 7.92
CA ARG A 102 -7.51 -6.72 8.72
C ARG A 102 -8.49 -7.52 7.88
N THR A 103 -8.95 -8.62 8.48
CA THR A 103 -10.09 -9.38 7.97
C THR A 103 -11.40 -8.80 8.47
N TRP A 104 -12.52 -9.23 7.86
CA TRP A 104 -13.84 -8.86 8.35
C TRP A 104 -14.05 -9.30 9.82
N ALA A 105 -13.65 -10.52 10.16
CA ALA A 105 -13.73 -11.04 11.53
C ALA A 105 -12.91 -10.19 12.53
N ASP A 106 -11.71 -9.74 12.14
CA ASP A 106 -10.89 -8.84 12.98
C ASP A 106 -11.58 -7.49 13.24
N LEU A 107 -12.31 -6.97 12.25
CA LEU A 107 -13.03 -5.70 12.37
C LEU A 107 -14.27 -5.86 13.24
N HIS A 108 -15.04 -6.92 13.02
CA HIS A 108 -16.23 -7.22 13.81
C HIS A 108 -15.90 -7.28 15.30
N ARG A 109 -14.85 -8.02 15.68
CA ARG A 109 -14.38 -8.12 17.06
C ARG A 109 -13.98 -6.78 17.71
N THR A 110 -13.66 -5.77 16.90
CA THR A 110 -13.24 -4.46 17.44
C THR A 110 -14.35 -3.42 17.51
N PHE A 111 -15.45 -3.63 16.80
CA PHE A 111 -16.49 -2.61 16.65
C PHE A 111 -17.88 -3.08 17.05
N VAL A 112 -18.08 -4.40 17.24
CA VAL A 112 -19.39 -4.99 17.56
C VAL A 112 -19.41 -5.65 18.94
N ASP A 113 -18.24 -6.04 19.45
CA ASP A 113 -18.04 -6.52 20.83
C ASP A 113 -17.50 -5.38 21.70
#